data_AF-A0A8X6UJU7-F1
#
_entry.id   AF-A0A8X6UJU7-F1
#
_cell.length_a   1.000
_cell.length_b   1.000
_cell.length_c   1.000
_cell.angle_alpha   90.00
_cell.angle_beta   90.00
_cell.angle_gamma   90.00
#
_symmetry.space_group_name_H-M   'P 1'
#
loop_
_entity.id
_entity.type
_entity.pdbx_description
1 polymer ?
#
loop_
_entity_poly.entity_id
_entity_poly.type
_entity_poly.pdbx_seq_one_letter_code
_entity_poly.pdbx_strand_id
1 'polypeptide(L)'
;MWKDNILWDREVEDNLKLEFLKWFEELISLRNLSVSRCFSPVISGQHKLSIHVFCVASQFPYAAAVFVRIEYSGVVHVNLLVAKSRVAPVKTVIINCLELLAATVGELLKTTKAGLVNKFIF
;
A
#
# COMPACT_ATOMS: atom_id res chain seq x y z
N MET A 1 -1.66 20.46 12.01
CA MET A 1 -1.19 20.09 13.37
C MET A 1 0.32 19.98 13.47
N TRP A 2 0.97 18.92 12.94
CA TRP A 2 2.44 18.75 13.11
C TRP A 2 3.30 19.79 12.38
N LYS A 3 2.84 20.32 11.24
CA LYS A 3 3.52 21.40 10.51
C LYS A 3 3.34 22.76 11.18
N ASP A 4 2.28 22.93 11.98
CA ASP A 4 1.87 24.20 12.57
C ASP A 4 2.34 24.34 14.03
N ASN A 5 3.21 23.42 14.51
CA ASN A 5 3.70 23.35 15.89
C ASN A 5 2.60 23.38 16.96
N ILE A 6 1.42 22.85 16.64
CA ILE A 6 0.34 22.70 17.62
C ILE A 6 0.72 21.54 18.55
N LEU A 7 0.67 21.80 19.87
CA LEU A 7 0.89 20.77 20.89
C LEU A 7 -0.17 19.67 20.78
N TRP A 8 0.23 18.43 21.06
CA TRP A 8 -0.62 17.25 20.88
C TRP A 8 -1.85 17.21 21.80
N ASP A 9 -1.83 17.97 22.89
CA ASP A 9 -2.84 18.06 23.94
C ASP A 9 -3.78 19.27 23.78
N ARG A 10 -3.52 20.16 22.83
CA ARG A 10 -4.44 21.27 22.51
C ARG A 10 -5.60 20.79 21.65
N GLU A 11 -6.79 21.28 21.97
CA GLU A 11 -7.96 21.08 21.13
C GLU A 11 -7.76 21.73 19.75
N VAL A 12 -8.16 21.00 18.70
CA VAL A 12 -8.07 21.43 17.31
C VAL A 12 -9.25 22.32 16.97
N GLU A 13 -9.06 23.25 16.02
CA GLU A 13 -10.16 24.07 15.51
C GLU A 13 -11.34 23.22 15.01
N ASP A 14 -12.56 23.71 15.21
CA ASP A 14 -13.79 22.98 14.90
C ASP A 14 -13.86 22.50 13.45
N ASN A 15 -13.35 23.29 12.51
CA ASN A 15 -13.31 22.91 11.08
C ASN A 15 -12.45 21.66 10.84
N LEU A 16 -11.24 21.62 11.43
CA LEU A 16 -10.35 20.47 11.31
C LEU A 16 -10.91 19.24 12.02
N LYS A 17 -11.56 19.45 13.16
CA LYS A 17 -12.25 18.40 13.91
C LYS A 17 -13.37 17.78 13.08
N LEU A 18 -14.18 18.60 12.41
CA LEU A 18 -15.25 18.15 11.53
C LEU A 18 -14.72 17.38 10.30
N GLU A 19 -13.67 17.88 9.64
CA GLU A 19 -13.04 17.16 8.52
C GLU A 19 -12.47 15.81 8.96
N PHE A 20 -11.80 15.77 10.11
CA PHE A 20 -11.26 14.54 10.67
C PHE A 20 -12.36 13.53 10.99
N LEU A 21 -13.46 13.98 11.62
CA LEU A 21 -14.60 13.11 11.94
C LEU A 21 -15.25 12.57 10.66
N LYS A 22 -15.40 13.38 9.62
CA LYS A 22 -15.93 12.93 8.33
C LYS A 22 -15.04 11.85 7.71
N TRP A 23 -13.73 12.06 7.68
CA TRP A 23 -12.78 11.05 7.22
C TRP A 23 -12.81 9.78 8.09
N PHE A 24 -12.99 9.93 9.40
CA PHE A 24 -13.09 8.82 10.34
C PHE A 24 -14.34 7.97 10.10
N GLU A 25 -15.48 8.58 9.80
CA GLU A 25 -16.70 7.87 9.40
C GLU A 25 -16.49 7.08 8.10
N GLU A 26 -15.74 7.63 7.13
CA GLU A 26 -15.39 6.90 5.90
C GLU A 26 -14.57 5.64 6.19
N LEU A 27 -13.73 5.63 7.23
CA LEU A 27 -12.97 4.44 7.63
C LEU A 27 -13.87 3.28 8.07
N ILE A 28 -15.09 3.55 8.55
CA ILE A 28 -16.03 2.49 8.94
C ILE A 28 -16.36 1.60 7.73
N SER A 29 -16.39 2.17 6.52
CA SER A 29 -16.59 1.41 5.28
C SER A 29 -15.50 0.35 5.04
N LEU A 30 -14.28 0.56 5.55
CA LEU A 30 -13.17 -0.40 5.44
C LEU A 30 -13.44 -1.68 6.22
N ARG A 31 -14.38 -1.69 7.18
CA ARG A 31 -14.79 -2.92 7.87
C ARG A 31 -15.34 -3.97 6.89
N ASN A 32 -15.93 -3.53 5.79
CA ASN A 32 -16.47 -4.39 4.75
C ASN A 32 -15.44 -4.72 3.65
N LEU A 33 -14.24 -4.12 3.70
CA LEU A 33 -13.17 -4.40 2.75
C LEU A 33 -12.49 -5.72 3.11
N SER A 34 -12.72 -6.74 2.27
CA SER A 34 -12.02 -8.01 2.34
C SER A 34 -10.95 -8.08 1.26
N VAL A 35 -9.71 -8.35 1.66
CA VAL A 35 -8.60 -8.63 0.74
C VAL A 35 -8.29 -10.12 0.82
N SER A 36 -8.45 -10.83 -0.30
CA SER A 36 -8.08 -12.24 -0.38
C SER A 36 -6.58 -12.40 -0.12
N ARG A 37 -6.22 -13.15 0.93
CA ARG A 37 -4.84 -13.49 1.27
C ARG A 37 -4.41 -14.85 0.72
N CYS A 38 -5.34 -15.63 0.20
CA CYS A 38 -5.07 -16.92 -0.42
C CYS A 38 -4.86 -16.71 -1.92
N PHE A 39 -3.70 -17.11 -2.43
CA PHE A 39 -3.34 -16.97 -3.84
C PHE A 39 -3.52 -18.28 -4.61
N SER A 40 -4.13 -19.29 -3.98
CA SER A 40 -4.45 -20.56 -4.58
C SER A 40 -5.84 -20.51 -5.20
N PRO A 41 -5.99 -20.53 -6.53
CA PRO A 41 -6.90 -21.50 -7.08
C PRO A 41 -6.24 -22.86 -6.86
N VAL A 42 -7.03 -23.91 -6.68
CA VAL A 42 -6.57 -25.29 -6.78
C VAL A 42 -6.08 -25.50 -8.21
N ILE A 43 -4.88 -24.99 -8.56
CA ILE A 43 -4.35 -25.02 -9.92
C ILE A 43 -3.44 -26.22 -10.03
N SER A 44 -4.03 -27.38 -10.25
CA SER A 44 -3.36 -28.48 -10.93
C SER A 44 -3.17 -28.10 -12.41
N GLY A 45 -2.00 -27.54 -12.78
CA GLY A 45 -1.66 -27.21 -14.17
C GLY A 45 -0.57 -26.14 -14.36
N GLN A 46 -0.15 -25.92 -15.61
CA GLN A 46 0.81 -24.86 -15.97
C GLN A 46 0.17 -23.48 -15.77
N HIS A 47 0.80 -22.65 -14.93
CA HIS A 47 0.39 -21.28 -14.65
C HIS A 47 1.54 -20.32 -14.90
N LYS A 48 1.23 -19.10 -15.35
CA LYS A 48 2.20 -18.00 -15.47
C LYS A 48 2.06 -17.08 -14.27
N LEU A 49 3.12 -16.98 -13.49
CA LEU A 49 3.21 -16.13 -12.32
C LEU A 49 4.08 -14.90 -12.62
N SER A 50 3.58 -13.71 -12.32
CA SER A 50 4.37 -12.48 -12.36
C SER A 50 4.13 -11.60 -11.14
N ILE A 51 5.17 -10.88 -10.72
CA ILE A 51 5.13 -9.93 -9.62
C ILE A 51 5.24 -8.52 -10.19
N HIS A 52 4.30 -7.66 -9.82
CA HIS A 52 4.26 -6.27 -10.26
C HIS A 52 4.40 -5.35 -9.06
N VAL A 53 5.35 -4.42 -9.12
CA VAL A 53 5.57 -3.41 -8.08
C VAL A 53 5.11 -2.07 -8.62
N PHE A 54 4.19 -1.42 -7.92
CA PHE A 54 3.73 -0.07 -8.20
C PHE A 54 4.27 0.86 -7.12
N CYS A 55 4.87 1.96 -7.55
CA CYS A 55 5.42 2.97 -6.67
C CYS A 55 4.68 4.28 -6.92
N VAL A 56 4.32 4.96 -5.84
CA VAL A 56 3.64 6.26 -5.88
C VAL A 56 4.44 7.21 -5.01
N ALA A 57 4.67 8.42 -5.50
CA ALA A 57 5.24 9.49 -4.71
C ALA A 57 4.52 10.79 -5.04
N SER A 58 4.29 11.60 -4.02
CA SER A 58 3.80 12.97 -4.15
C SER A 58 4.38 13.81 -3.03
N GLN A 59 4.00 15.09 -2.96
CA GLN A 59 4.54 16.02 -1.96
C GLN A 59 4.23 15.61 -0.51
N PHE A 60 3.24 14.73 -0.29
CA PHE A 60 2.74 14.41 1.06
C PHE A 60 2.98 12.95 1.46
N PRO A 61 2.63 11.94 0.65
CA PRO A 61 3.11 10.58 0.87
C PRO A 61 4.04 10.04 -0.24
N TYR A 62 4.76 8.99 0.11
CA TYR A 62 5.33 8.04 -0.84
C TYR A 62 5.00 6.61 -0.40
N ALA A 63 4.79 5.72 -1.36
CA ALA A 63 4.29 4.38 -1.11
C ALA A 63 4.72 3.40 -2.20
N ALA A 64 4.70 2.12 -1.85
CA ALA A 64 4.81 1.03 -2.82
C ALA A 64 3.82 -0.09 -2.51
N ALA A 65 3.32 -0.73 -3.56
CA ALA A 65 2.42 -1.88 -3.49
C ALA A 65 2.91 -2.98 -4.44
N VAL A 66 2.94 -4.21 -3.94
CA VAL A 66 3.35 -5.40 -4.68
C VAL A 66 2.11 -6.24 -4.94
N PHE A 67 1.87 -6.54 -6.21
CA PHE A 67 0.79 -7.40 -6.67
C PHE A 67 1.35 -8.69 -7.25
N VAL A 68 0.62 -9.78 -7.03
CA VAL A 68 0.86 -11.05 -7.68
C VAL A 68 -0.19 -11.22 -8.76
N ARG A 69 0.27 -11.47 -9.99
CA ARG A 69 -0.56 -11.81 -11.14
C ARG A 69 -0.38 -13.28 -11.45
N ILE A 70 -1.48 -14.01 -11.51
CA ILE A 70 -1.54 -15.43 -11.84
C ILE A 70 -2.41 -15.58 -13.08
N GLU A 71 -1.86 -16.20 -14.12
CA GLU A 71 -2.59 -16.53 -15.33
C GLU A 71 -2.66 -18.04 -15.50
N TYR A 72 -3.88 -18.57 -15.57
CA TYR A 72 -4.16 -19.99 -15.75
C TYR A 72 -5.36 -20.18 -16.67
N SER A 73 -5.23 -21.05 -17.67
CA SER A 73 -6.32 -21.35 -18.64
C SER A 73 -6.95 -20.10 -19.27
N GLY A 74 -6.16 -19.06 -19.52
CA GLY A 74 -6.62 -17.78 -20.08
C GLY A 74 -7.28 -16.82 -19.08
N VAL A 75 -7.45 -17.22 -17.82
CA VAL A 75 -8.00 -16.37 -16.75
C VAL A 75 -6.86 -15.71 -15.98
N VAL A 76 -6.98 -14.39 -15.76
CA VAL A 76 -6.00 -13.59 -15.02
C VAL A 76 -6.55 -13.18 -13.67
N HIS A 77 -5.87 -13.57 -12.61
CA HIS A 77 -6.12 -13.12 -11.24
C HIS A 77 -5.01 -12.18 -10.79
N VAL A 78 -5.38 -11.04 -10.22
CA VAL A 78 -4.43 -10.08 -9.64
C VAL A 78 -4.80 -9.83 -8.19
N ASN A 79 -3.85 -10.05 -7.28
CA ASN A 79 -4.07 -9.89 -5.85
C ASN A 79 -2.97 -9.03 -5.24
N LEU A 80 -3.34 -8.21 -4.26
CA LEU A 80 -2.38 -7.42 -3.48
C LEU A 80 -1.62 -8.34 -2.51
N LEU A 81 -0.30 -8.42 -2.65
CA LEU A 81 0.55 -9.20 -1.76
C LEU A 81 0.95 -8.40 -0.51
N VAL A 82 1.41 -7.17 -0.73
CA VAL A 82 1.83 -6.27 0.35
C VAL A 82 1.81 -4.83 -0.15
N ALA A 83 1.50 -3.89 0.73
CA ALA A 83 1.69 -2.47 0.47
C ALA A 83 2.34 -1.80 1.68
N LYS A 84 3.08 -0.72 1.44
CA LYS A 84 3.64 0.15 2.47
C LYS A 84 3.60 1.59 2.02
N SER A 85 2.98 2.45 2.82
CA SER A 85 2.99 3.89 2.66
C SER A 85 3.79 4.56 3.78
N ARG A 86 4.30 5.76 3.50
CA ARG A 86 5.02 6.62 4.45
C ARG A 86 4.66 8.08 4.15
N VAL A 87 4.59 8.89 5.20
CA VAL A 87 4.46 10.34 5.06
C VAL A 87 5.82 10.91 4.64
N ALA A 88 5.82 11.83 3.68
CA ALA A 88 7.00 12.54 3.23
C ALA A 88 7.61 13.33 4.38
N PRO A 89 8.94 13.53 4.40
CA PRO A 89 9.60 14.33 5.42
C PRO A 89 9.00 15.74 5.52
N VAL A 90 8.98 16.31 6.73
CA VAL A 90 8.52 17.69 6.95
C VAL A 90 9.39 18.69 6.19
N LYS A 91 10.70 18.42 6.09
CA LYS A 91 11.60 19.18 5.24
C LYS A 91 11.26 18.89 3.78
N THR A 92 11.13 19.95 2.98
CA THR A 92 10.86 19.83 1.55
C THR A 92 11.92 18.98 0.88
N VAL A 93 11.48 17.91 0.24
CA VAL A 93 12.29 17.02 -0.59
C VAL A 93 11.74 17.08 -2.02
N ILE A 94 12.62 17.03 -3.01
CA ILE A 94 12.22 17.03 -4.43
C ILE A 94 11.46 15.74 -4.74
N ILE A 95 10.42 15.83 -5.58
CA ILE A 95 9.55 14.68 -5.94
C ILE A 95 10.39 13.49 -6.44
N ASN A 96 11.40 13.71 -7.28
CA ASN A 96 12.26 12.65 -7.81
C ASN A 96 12.97 11.85 -6.70
N CYS A 97 13.34 12.49 -5.58
CA CYS A 97 13.91 11.77 -4.44
C CYS A 97 12.86 10.93 -3.71
N LEU A 98 11.62 11.40 -3.63
CA LEU A 98 10.50 10.63 -3.07
C LEU A 98 10.13 9.45 -3.97
N GLU A 99 10.19 9.60 -5.29
CA GLU A 99 10.03 8.51 -6.25
C GLU A 99 11.11 7.44 -6.06
N LEU A 100 12.37 7.86 -5.88
CA LEU A 100 13.47 6.94 -5.59
C LEU A 100 13.27 6.20 -4.26
N LEU A 101 12.79 6.91 -3.22
CA LEU A 101 12.44 6.28 -1.93
C LEU A 101 11.29 5.29 -2.07
N ALA A 102 10.25 5.61 -2.83
CA ALA A 102 9.15 4.71 -3.14
C ALA A 102 9.65 3.44 -3.86
N ALA A 103 10.50 3.60 -4.87
CA ALA A 103 11.14 2.49 -5.58
C ALA A 103 11.97 1.60 -4.66
N THR A 104 12.76 2.21 -3.76
CA THR A 104 13.56 1.49 -2.77
C THR A 104 12.69 0.67 -1.82
N VAL A 105 11.58 1.25 -1.35
CA VAL A 105 10.60 0.53 -0.53
C VAL A 105 9.96 -0.61 -1.32
N GLY A 106 9.61 -0.37 -2.58
CA GLY A 106 9.02 -1.37 -3.46
C GLY A 106 9.92 -2.58 -3.67
N GLU A 107 11.20 -2.36 -3.95
CA GLU A 107 12.16 -3.45 -4.12
C GLU A 107 12.36 -4.21 -2.80
N LEU A 108 12.50 -3.52 -1.66
CA LEU A 108 12.62 -4.17 -0.36
C LEU A 108 11.40 -5.07 -0.04
N LEU A 109 10.19 -4.58 -0.33
CA LEU A 109 8.96 -5.35 -0.15
C LEU A 109 8.96 -6.59 -1.04
N LYS A 110 9.32 -6.43 -2.31
CA LYS A 110 9.43 -7.54 -3.27
C LYS A 110 10.42 -8.59 -2.77
N THR A 111 11.65 -8.21 -2.40
CA THR A 111 12.67 -9.17 -1.95
C THR A 111 12.25 -9.88 -0.65
N THR A 112 11.73 -9.13 0.33
CA THR A 112 11.35 -9.69 1.64
C THR A 112 10.13 -10.61 1.55
N LYS A 113 9.20 -10.32 0.63
CA LYS A 113 7.92 -11.05 0.52
C LYS A 113 7.88 -12.03 -0.65
N ALA A 114 8.87 -12.04 -1.55
CA ALA A 114 9.01 -13.05 -2.60
C ALA A 114 9.03 -14.48 -2.02
N GLY A 115 9.63 -14.69 -0.85
CA GLY A 115 9.61 -15.98 -0.16
C GLY A 115 8.22 -16.42 0.35
N LEU A 116 7.29 -15.49 0.54
CA LEU A 116 5.91 -15.81 0.93
C LEU A 116 5.06 -16.29 -0.24
N VAL A 117 5.40 -15.89 -1.46
CA VAL A 117 4.71 -16.33 -2.68
C VAL A 117 4.77 -17.86 -2.79
N ASN A 118 5.91 -18.48 -2.45
CA ASN A 118 6.04 -19.94 -2.38
C ASN A 118 5.32 -20.59 -1.19
N LYS A 119 4.89 -19.82 -0.19
CA LYS A 119 4.28 -20.34 1.05
C LYS A 119 2.76 -20.24 1.07
N PHE A 120 2.19 -19.45 0.15
CA PHE A 120 0.75 -19.22 0.01
C PHE A 120 0.20 -19.63 -1.37
N ILE A 121 1.06 -20.18 -2.25
CA ILE A 121 0.69 -20.76 -3.54
C ILE A 121 0.72 -22.31 -3.51
N PHE A 122 1.44 -22.91 -2.54
CA PHE A 122 1.43 -24.36 -2.27
C PHE A 122 0.65 -24.68 -1.00
#